data_AF-A0A8B8E2Z4-F1
#
_entry.id   AF-A0A8B8E2Z4-F1
#
_cell.length_a   1.000
_cell.length_b   1.000
_cell.length_c   1.000
_cell.angle_alpha   90.00
_cell.angle_beta   90.00
_cell.angle_gamma   90.00
#
_symmetry.space_group_name_H-M   'P 1'
#
loop_
_entity.id
_entity.type
_entity.pdbx_description
1 polymer ?
#
loop_
_entity_poly.entity_id
_entity_poly.type
_entity_poly.pdbx_seq_one_letter_code
_entity_poly.pdbx_strand_id
1 'polypeptide(L)'
;MATRIVYESNESDTDESIPEIDINLKLNVQPYQYEPVKRQELSQNIRDDESDSESSHDSNEPADVSDEDLPSNMHWCSCETCVIMPTARECKCCHFYAAIEPRLKETEVNCITNHEGFIANCLNRWVLETSFYEYLQENGPLEENERVHKYVSCM
;
A
#
# COMPACT_ATOMS: atom_id res chain seq x y z
N MET A 1 50.51 30.16 22.33
CA MET A 1 49.69 31.36 22.62
C MET A 1 49.04 31.79 21.32
N ALA A 2 47.72 31.98 21.36
CA ALA A 2 46.80 31.88 20.24
C ALA A 2 47.00 32.93 19.14
N THR A 3 47.16 32.48 17.90
CA THR A 3 46.92 33.29 16.71
C THR A 3 45.46 33.09 16.29
N ARG A 4 44.66 34.11 16.56
CA ARG A 4 43.27 34.23 16.15
C ARG A 4 43.26 34.51 14.65
N ILE A 5 42.92 33.51 13.83
CA ILE A 5 42.67 33.76 12.40
C ILE A 5 41.30 34.43 12.33
N VAL A 6 41.31 35.75 12.17
CA VAL A 6 40.14 36.52 11.75
C VAL A 6 39.96 36.18 10.28
N TYR A 7 38.90 35.42 9.96
CA TYR A 7 38.43 35.35 8.59
C TYR A 7 37.77 36.70 8.29
N GLU A 8 38.44 37.54 7.52
CA GLU A 8 37.82 38.70 6.88
C GLU A 8 36.90 38.19 5.77
N SER A 9 35.59 38.33 5.98
CA SER A 9 34.59 38.18 4.93
C SER A 9 34.75 39.36 3.97
N ASN A 10 35.35 39.12 2.80
CA ASN A 10 35.28 40.07 1.69
C ASN A 10 33.85 39.99 1.11
N GLU A 11 32.91 40.74 1.67
CA GLU A 11 31.67 41.09 1.00
C GLU A 11 31.98 42.20 -0.02
N SER A 12 32.46 41.79 -1.20
CA SER A 12 32.38 42.66 -2.38
C SER A 12 30.97 42.51 -2.95
N ASP A 13 30.07 43.37 -2.49
CA ASP A 13 28.74 43.59 -3.07
C ASP A 13 28.92 44.21 -4.46
N THR A 14 29.09 43.36 -5.47
CA THR A 14 28.92 43.75 -6.87
C THR A 14 27.51 43.35 -7.27
N ASP A 15 26.63 44.36 -7.38
CA ASP A 15 25.30 44.29 -7.99
C ASP A 15 25.44 44.02 -9.50
N GLU A 16 25.88 42.81 -9.85
CA GLU A 16 25.83 42.30 -11.21
C GLU A 16 24.43 41.73 -11.40
N SER A 17 23.55 42.55 -11.98
CA SER A 17 22.20 42.18 -12.39
C SER A 17 22.21 40.84 -13.15
N ILE A 18 21.59 39.82 -12.56
CA ILE A 18 21.45 38.49 -13.16
C ILE A 18 20.71 38.68 -14.50
N PRO A 19 21.29 38.28 -15.65
CA PRO A 19 20.59 38.38 -16.91
C PRO A 19 19.35 37.48 -16.87
N GLU A 20 18.19 38.05 -17.17
CA GLU A 20 16.94 37.29 -17.40
C GLU A 20 17.14 36.42 -18.63
N ILE A 21 17.66 35.22 -18.42
CA ILE A 21 17.76 34.20 -19.44
C ILE A 21 16.43 33.46 -19.43
N ASP A 22 15.65 33.59 -20.50
CA ASP A 22 14.53 32.67 -20.73
C ASP A 22 15.11 31.28 -21.02
N ILE A 23 15.14 30.47 -19.96
CA ILE A 23 15.69 29.12 -19.92
C ILE A 23 14.99 28.25 -20.98
N ASN A 24 13.72 28.52 -21.26
CA ASN A 24 12.94 27.78 -22.25
C ASN A 24 13.47 27.97 -23.67
N LEU A 25 13.88 29.19 -24.04
CA LEU A 25 14.45 29.48 -25.36
C LEU A 25 15.88 28.94 -25.55
N LYS A 26 16.68 28.87 -24.47
CA LYS A 26 18.09 28.46 -24.56
C LYS A 26 18.31 26.95 -24.52
N LEU A 27 17.45 26.22 -23.81
CA LEU A 27 17.58 24.77 -23.60
C LEU A 27 16.52 23.95 -24.34
N ASN A 28 15.65 24.61 -25.12
CA ASN A 28 14.61 23.96 -25.92
C ASN A 28 13.74 23.01 -25.07
N VAL A 29 13.55 23.37 -23.79
CA VAL A 29 12.81 22.58 -22.81
C VAL A 29 11.35 22.59 -23.22
N GLN A 30 10.88 21.45 -23.72
CA GLN A 30 9.46 21.25 -23.97
C GLN A 30 8.75 20.94 -22.65
N PRO A 31 7.49 21.37 -22.48
CA PRO A 31 6.64 20.88 -21.40
C PRO A 31 6.69 19.36 -21.34
N TYR A 32 6.64 18.81 -20.13
CA TYR A 32 6.60 17.36 -19.98
C TYR A 32 5.38 16.81 -20.73
N GLN A 33 5.58 15.69 -21.42
CA GLN A 33 4.55 15.06 -22.26
C GLN A 33 3.26 14.73 -21.50
N TYR A 34 3.29 14.74 -20.16
CA TYR A 34 2.14 14.52 -19.29
C TYR A 34 2.11 15.57 -18.17
N GLU A 35 1.66 16.78 -18.48
CA GLU A 35 1.24 17.73 -17.44
C GLU A 35 -0.20 17.42 -17.00
N PRO A 36 -0.47 17.22 -15.69
CA PRO A 36 -1.82 16.96 -15.21
C PRO A 36 -2.73 18.16 -15.48
N VAL A 37 -3.82 17.93 -16.21
CA VAL A 37 -4.78 18.96 -16.56
C VAL A 37 -5.66 19.28 -15.35
N LYS A 38 -5.80 20.57 -15.01
CA LYS A 38 -6.73 21.02 -13.97
C LYS A 38 -8.15 20.61 -14.36
N ARG A 39 -8.81 19.77 -13.54
CA ARG A 39 -10.22 19.41 -13.73
C ARG A 39 -11.05 20.69 -13.78
N GLN A 40 -11.61 21.00 -14.95
CA GLN A 40 -12.60 22.07 -15.08
C GLN A 40 -13.92 21.52 -14.54
N GLU A 41 -14.36 22.05 -13.42
CA GLU A 41 -15.70 21.84 -12.86
C GLU A 41 -16.74 22.40 -13.86
N LEU A 42 -17.15 21.58 -14.82
CA LEU A 42 -18.26 21.88 -15.71
C LEU A 42 -19.55 21.44 -15.04
N SER A 43 -20.19 22.42 -14.41
CA SER A 43 -21.56 22.37 -13.94
C SER A 43 -22.54 22.10 -15.09
N GLN A 44 -23.46 21.15 -14.83
CA GLN A 44 -24.85 21.01 -15.32
C GLN A 44 -25.20 19.94 -16.40
N ASN A 45 -25.98 18.97 -15.92
CA ASN A 45 -27.14 18.30 -16.52
C ASN A 45 -26.96 17.16 -17.54
N ILE A 46 -26.90 15.91 -17.05
CA ILE A 46 -27.48 14.75 -17.76
C ILE A 46 -28.39 13.99 -16.79
N ARG A 47 -29.52 13.53 -17.34
CA ARG A 47 -30.82 13.24 -16.74
C ARG A 47 -30.88 11.90 -16.01
N ASP A 48 -31.79 11.85 -15.04
CA ASP A 48 -32.28 10.68 -14.32
C ASP A 48 -32.89 9.65 -15.30
N ASP A 49 -32.48 8.39 -15.19
CA ASP A 49 -33.25 7.24 -15.67
C ASP A 49 -33.19 6.17 -14.57
N GLU A 50 -34.20 6.21 -13.71
CA GLU A 50 -34.49 5.25 -12.66
C GLU A 50 -34.94 3.94 -13.31
N SER A 51 -34.07 2.92 -13.34
CA SER A 51 -34.46 1.56 -13.69
C SER A 51 -34.45 0.68 -12.45
N ASP A 52 -35.64 0.60 -11.87
CA ASP A 52 -36.04 -0.30 -10.80
C ASP A 52 -36.08 -1.76 -11.30
N SER A 53 -35.40 -2.65 -10.59
CA SER A 53 -35.51 -4.09 -10.76
C SER A 53 -35.36 -4.79 -9.42
N GLU A 54 -36.44 -4.72 -8.66
CA GLU A 54 -36.79 -5.62 -7.57
C GLU A 54 -36.61 -7.09 -7.96
N SER A 55 -35.72 -7.82 -7.28
CA SER A 55 -35.92 -9.27 -7.10
C SER A 55 -35.25 -9.82 -5.83
N SER A 56 -36.14 -10.07 -4.86
CA SER A 56 -36.21 -11.24 -3.97
C SER A 56 -35.02 -11.64 -3.10
N HIS A 57 -35.21 -11.40 -1.79
CA HIS A 57 -34.94 -12.30 -0.67
C HIS A 57 -33.69 -13.20 -0.74
N ASP A 58 -32.68 -12.85 0.05
CA ASP A 58 -31.89 -13.87 0.73
C ASP A 58 -31.92 -13.59 2.23
N SER A 59 -32.66 -14.43 2.95
CA SER A 59 -32.76 -14.40 4.41
C SER A 59 -31.41 -14.81 4.97
N ASN A 60 -30.58 -13.83 5.35
CA ASN A 60 -29.46 -14.08 6.25
C ASN A 60 -30.01 -14.35 7.66
N GLU A 61 -30.52 -15.56 7.87
CA GLU A 61 -30.62 -16.13 9.20
C GLU A 61 -29.19 -16.28 9.73
N PRO A 62 -28.86 -15.78 10.93
CA PRO A 62 -27.57 -16.06 11.53
C PRO A 62 -27.56 -17.54 11.85
N ALA A 63 -26.85 -18.32 11.04
CA ALA A 63 -26.58 -19.72 11.35
C ALA A 63 -25.97 -19.76 12.76
N ASP A 64 -26.71 -20.37 13.67
CA ASP A 64 -26.29 -20.72 15.01
C ASP A 64 -25.02 -21.58 14.88
N VAL A 65 -23.86 -20.94 15.04
CA VAL A 65 -22.55 -21.60 14.99
C VAL A 65 -22.42 -22.41 16.26
N SER A 66 -22.90 -23.65 16.21
CA SER A 66 -22.66 -24.64 17.26
C SER A 66 -21.15 -24.70 17.55
N ASP A 67 -20.79 -24.59 18.83
CA ASP A 67 -19.41 -24.61 19.37
C ASP A 67 -18.55 -25.82 18.93
N GLU A 68 -19.13 -26.81 18.26
CA GLU A 68 -18.49 -28.06 17.83
C GLU A 68 -17.55 -27.91 16.60
N ASP A 69 -17.59 -26.79 15.87
CA ASP A 69 -16.69 -26.55 14.73
C ASP A 69 -15.41 -25.78 15.10
N LEU A 70 -15.25 -25.36 16.36
CA LEU A 70 -14.03 -24.68 16.76
C LEU A 70 -12.86 -25.67 16.78
N PRO A 71 -11.79 -25.46 16.01
CA PRO A 71 -10.65 -26.37 16.01
C PRO A 71 -9.96 -26.31 17.37
N SER A 72 -10.33 -27.23 18.25
CA SER A 72 -9.77 -27.35 19.60
C SER A 72 -8.30 -27.80 19.58
N ASN A 73 -7.80 -28.27 18.43
CA ASN A 73 -6.50 -28.91 18.30
C ASN A 73 -5.75 -28.43 17.04
N MET A 74 -4.43 -28.56 17.08
CA MET A 74 -3.51 -28.02 16.05
C MET A 74 -3.18 -29.04 14.93
N HIS A 75 -3.96 -30.11 14.76
CA HIS A 75 -3.65 -31.19 13.81
C HIS A 75 -3.69 -30.74 12.33
N TRP A 76 -4.33 -29.60 12.05
CA TRP A 76 -4.38 -28.99 10.71
C TRP A 76 -3.12 -28.19 10.35
N CYS A 77 -2.23 -27.93 11.31
CA CYS A 77 -1.01 -27.17 11.10
C CYS A 77 0.18 -28.12 10.88
N SER A 78 0.94 -27.84 9.81
CA SER A 78 2.18 -28.56 9.47
C SER A 78 3.44 -27.70 9.61
N CYS A 79 3.29 -26.37 9.75
CA CYS A 79 4.42 -25.44 9.87
C CYS A 79 4.80 -25.09 11.32
N GLU A 80 4.07 -25.62 12.30
CA GLU A 80 4.30 -25.44 13.76
C GLU A 80 4.24 -23.99 14.26
N THR A 81 3.86 -23.03 13.41
CA THR A 81 3.84 -21.59 13.74
C THR A 81 2.41 -21.03 13.85
N CYS A 82 1.39 -21.79 13.44
CA CYS A 82 0.00 -21.32 13.48
C CYS A 82 -0.56 -21.26 14.91
N VAL A 83 -1.60 -20.44 15.08
CA VAL A 83 -2.37 -20.30 16.32
C VAL A 83 -3.85 -20.59 16.04
N ILE A 84 -4.57 -21.10 17.03
CA ILE A 84 -6.02 -21.34 16.93
C ILE A 84 -6.72 -19.98 16.88
N MET A 85 -7.50 -19.76 15.83
CA MET A 85 -8.25 -18.53 15.59
C MET A 85 -9.71 -18.69 16.08
N PRO A 86 -10.45 -17.58 16.29
CA PRO A 86 -11.84 -17.62 16.75
C PRO A 86 -12.81 -18.34 15.82
N THR A 87 -12.43 -18.59 14.56
CA THR A 87 -13.27 -19.35 13.62
C THR A 87 -12.46 -20.43 12.91
N ALA A 88 -13.12 -21.54 12.57
CA ALA A 88 -12.51 -22.63 11.80
C ALA A 88 -11.99 -22.17 10.42
N ARG A 89 -12.69 -21.20 9.81
CA ARG A 89 -12.31 -20.61 8.52
C ARG A 89 -10.94 -19.93 8.56
N GLU A 90 -10.59 -19.32 9.69
CA GLU A 90 -9.32 -18.61 9.89
C GLU A 90 -8.17 -19.55 10.31
N CYS A 91 -8.48 -20.79 10.70
CA CYS A 91 -7.48 -21.79 11.06
C CYS A 91 -6.88 -22.45 9.80
N LYS A 92 -5.99 -21.72 9.12
CA LYS A 92 -5.32 -22.14 7.87
C LYS A 92 -3.80 -22.17 8.01
N CYS A 93 -3.19 -23.27 7.59
CA CYS A 93 -1.73 -23.44 7.54
C CYS A 93 -1.18 -22.92 6.21
N CYS A 94 0.05 -22.40 6.19
CA CYS A 94 0.69 -21.97 4.94
C CYS A 94 0.88 -23.12 3.94
N HIS A 95 1.00 -24.36 4.41
CA HIS A 95 1.06 -25.56 3.57
C HIS A 95 -0.28 -25.91 2.89
N PHE A 96 -1.39 -25.28 3.26
CA PHE A 96 -2.68 -25.49 2.60
C PHE A 96 -2.68 -24.98 1.15
N TYR A 97 -1.84 -23.99 0.85
CA TYR A 97 -1.81 -23.35 -0.45
C TYR A 97 -0.71 -23.97 -1.32
N ALA A 98 -1.10 -24.62 -2.40
CA ALA A 98 -0.18 -25.29 -3.33
C ALA A 98 0.89 -24.35 -3.91
N ALA A 99 0.59 -23.04 -4.03
CA ALA A 99 1.54 -22.03 -4.51
C ALA A 99 2.68 -21.74 -3.52
N ILE A 100 2.53 -22.09 -2.24
CA ILE A 100 3.52 -21.80 -1.19
C ILE A 100 4.59 -22.89 -1.11
N GLU A 101 4.23 -24.17 -1.30
CA GLU A 101 5.19 -25.29 -1.25
C GLU A 101 6.48 -25.10 -2.06
N PRO A 102 6.46 -24.65 -3.33
CA PRO A 102 7.70 -24.48 -4.08
C PRO A 102 8.62 -23.40 -3.47
N ARG A 103 8.05 -22.34 -2.88
CA ARG A 103 8.80 -21.26 -2.24
C ARG A 103 9.49 -21.73 -0.95
N LEU A 104 8.80 -22.58 -0.18
CA LEU A 104 9.36 -23.18 1.02
C LEU A 104 10.51 -24.13 0.70
N LYS A 105 10.40 -24.90 -0.39
CA LYS A 105 11.45 -25.82 -0.86
C LYS A 105 12.69 -25.08 -1.39
N GLU A 106 12.50 -23.94 -2.04
CA GLU A 106 13.59 -23.12 -2.61
C GLU A 106 14.58 -22.62 -1.53
N THR A 107 14.07 -22.27 -0.35
CA THR A 107 14.86 -21.69 0.75
C THR A 107 15.01 -22.62 1.95
N GLU A 108 14.58 -23.88 1.83
CA GLU A 108 14.61 -24.91 2.87
C GLU A 108 13.98 -24.48 4.22
N VAL A 109 12.89 -23.71 4.17
CA VAL A 109 12.15 -23.25 5.36
C VAL A 109 10.81 -23.96 5.52
N ASN A 110 10.40 -24.25 6.77
CA ASN A 110 9.14 -24.97 7.04
C ASN A 110 7.90 -24.05 7.10
N CYS A 111 8.07 -22.74 7.30
CA CYS A 111 6.97 -21.78 7.42
C CYS A 111 7.22 -20.58 6.51
N ILE A 112 6.17 -20.09 5.84
CA ILE A 112 6.27 -18.95 4.94
C ILE A 112 6.74 -17.68 5.65
N THR A 113 6.45 -17.53 6.95
CA THR A 113 6.91 -16.38 7.74
C THR A 113 8.43 -16.28 7.85
N ASN A 114 9.14 -17.40 7.65
CA ASN A 114 10.60 -17.46 7.68
C ASN A 114 11.22 -17.32 6.27
N HIS A 115 10.40 -17.28 5.22
CA HIS A 115 10.86 -17.09 3.86
C HIS A 115 11.36 -15.65 3.67
N GLU A 116 12.55 -15.48 3.12
CA GLU A 116 13.18 -14.15 2.95
C GLU A 116 12.30 -13.18 2.15
N GLY A 117 11.63 -13.64 1.09
CA GLY A 117 10.71 -12.83 0.31
C GLY A 117 9.45 -12.43 1.08
N PHE A 118 9.00 -13.23 2.05
CA PHE A 118 7.86 -12.86 2.90
C PHE A 118 8.28 -11.81 3.92
N ILE A 119 9.47 -11.96 4.51
CA ILE A 119 10.05 -10.98 5.42
C ILE A 119 10.26 -9.64 4.70
N ALA A 120 10.84 -9.69 3.50
CA ALA A 120 11.18 -8.48 2.74
C ALA A 120 9.95 -7.72 2.25
N ASN A 121 8.86 -8.40 1.86
CA ASN A 121 7.70 -7.75 1.24
C ASN A 121 6.52 -7.59 2.19
N CYS A 122 6.18 -8.63 2.96
CA CYS A 122 4.96 -8.67 3.77
C CYS A 122 5.17 -8.21 5.21
N LEU A 123 6.41 -8.27 5.73
CA LEU A 123 6.74 -7.85 7.10
C LEU A 123 7.53 -6.53 7.17
N ASN A 124 8.03 -6.04 6.05
CA ASN A 124 8.80 -4.81 6.01
C ASN A 124 7.88 -3.58 5.99
N ARG A 125 7.92 -2.80 7.08
CA ARG A 125 7.13 -1.58 7.24
C ARG A 125 7.25 -0.60 6.07
N TRP A 126 8.48 -0.38 5.57
CA TRP A 126 8.72 0.61 4.52
C TRP A 126 8.15 0.16 3.18
N VAL A 127 8.19 -1.14 2.90
CA VAL A 127 7.58 -1.71 1.69
C VAL A 127 6.07 -1.58 1.76
N LEU A 128 5.46 -1.95 2.89
CA LEU A 128 4.02 -1.79 3.11
C LEU A 128 3.57 -0.33 3.05
N GLU A 129 4.36 0.61 3.55
CA GLU A 129 4.04 2.04 3.45
C GLU A 129 4.14 2.53 1.99
N THR A 130 5.13 2.05 1.25
CA THR A 130 5.29 2.41 -0.17
C THR A 130 4.12 1.90 -1.01
N SER A 131 3.79 0.60 -0.89
CA SER A 131 2.66 0.02 -1.62
C SER A 131 1.32 0.60 -1.18
N PHE A 132 1.21 1.09 0.06
CA PHE A 132 0.04 1.83 0.49
C PHE A 132 -0.12 3.15 -0.26
N TYR A 133 0.95 3.94 -0.37
CA TYR A 133 0.88 5.20 -1.10
C TYR A 133 0.67 5.00 -2.61
N GLU A 134 1.20 3.93 -3.19
CA GLU A 134 0.91 3.53 -4.57
C GLU A 134 -0.59 3.24 -4.73
N TYR A 135 -1.16 2.44 -3.83
CA TYR A 135 -2.59 2.17 -3.82
C TYR A 135 -3.44 3.46 -3.74
N LEU A 136 -3.07 4.42 -2.88
CA LEU A 136 -3.78 5.70 -2.78
C LEU A 136 -3.66 6.57 -4.04
N GLN A 137 -2.54 6.51 -4.75
CA GLN A 137 -2.38 7.23 -6.01
C GLN A 137 -3.33 6.71 -7.09
N GLU A 138 -3.55 5.40 -7.12
CA GLU A 138 -4.43 4.75 -8.10
C GLU A 138 -5.91 4.84 -7.74
N ASN A 139 -6.25 4.76 -6.44
CA ASN A 139 -7.63 4.60 -5.97
C ASN A 139 -8.21 5.86 -5.29
N GLY A 140 -7.36 6.86 -4.97
CA GLY A 140 -7.75 8.06 -4.26
C GLY A 140 -7.57 7.97 -2.73
N PRO A 141 -7.81 9.08 -2.01
CA PRO A 141 -7.67 9.12 -0.56
C PRO A 141 -8.71 8.23 0.13
N LEU A 142 -8.30 7.56 1.21
CA LEU A 142 -9.23 6.80 2.05
C LEU A 142 -10.22 7.75 2.74
N GLU A 143 -11.45 7.29 2.92
CA GLU A 143 -12.41 7.98 3.78
C GLU A 143 -11.96 7.91 5.25
N GLU A 144 -12.34 8.90 6.06
CA GLU A 144 -11.87 9.12 7.45
C GLU A 144 -12.05 7.90 8.39
N ASN A 145 -12.87 6.93 8.00
CA ASN A 145 -13.18 5.72 8.77
C ASN A 145 -12.41 4.45 8.35
N GLU A 146 -11.49 4.49 7.39
CA GLU A 146 -10.78 3.29 6.92
C GLU A 146 -9.45 3.03 7.64
N ARG A 147 -9.26 1.78 8.10
CA ARG A 147 -8.04 1.35 8.78
C ARG A 147 -6.91 1.13 7.76
N VAL A 148 -6.07 2.16 7.63
CA VAL A 148 -4.81 2.27 6.85
C VAL A 148 -3.99 0.97 6.73
N HIS A 149 -3.86 0.17 7.79
CA HIS A 149 -2.95 -0.98 7.81
C HIS A 149 -3.55 -2.32 7.36
N LYS A 150 -4.83 -2.37 6.97
CA LYS A 150 -5.48 -3.65 6.59
C LYS A 150 -5.43 -3.98 5.09
N TYR A 151 -5.16 -3.01 4.23
CA TYR A 151 -5.37 -3.18 2.79
C TYR A 151 -4.13 -3.66 2.02
N VAL A 152 -2.95 -3.58 2.62
CA VAL A 152 -1.69 -3.53 1.86
C VAL A 152 -0.87 -4.81 1.92
N SER A 153 -1.21 -5.72 2.83
CA SER A 153 -0.46 -6.97 2.99
C SER A 153 -0.79 -8.04 1.94
N CYS A 154 -1.65 -7.75 0.96
CA CYS A 154 -2.22 -8.76 0.06
C CYS A 154 -2.26 -8.37 -1.43
N MET A 155 -1.47 -7.37 -1.85
CA MET A 155 -1.02 -7.23 -3.25
C MET A 155 0.32 -7.94 -3.41
#